data_AF-A0A256ZUR1-F1
#
_entry.id   AF-A0A256ZUR1-F1
#
_cell.length_a   1.000
_cell.length_b   1.000
_cell.length_c   1.000
_cell.angle_alpha   90.00
_cell.angle_beta   90.00
_cell.angle_gamma   90.00
#
_symmetry.space_group_name_H-M   'P 1'
#
loop_
_entity.id
_entity.type
_entity.pdbx_description
1 polymer ?
#
loop_
_entity_poly.entity_id
_entity_poly.type
_entity_poly.pdbx_seq_one_letter_code
_entity_poly.pdbx_strand_id
1 'polypeptide(L)'
;MRKTIAIIPIFLLLLASAGIAYAMWSETLKINVTAKTGELDWEFVEGTLTYMDACGLQPGYGNYGGNDWNASSLPQPGSTQLDKDVGCTEAELIDSDGDGDYDTLNITLHNVYPWYYTHIAFKVHNNGDIPIKIWRVIIDGQEFYELNEQVLQQGLEIDADDDGLNDTLIWWGDNFGVQLHPCQSADISLDITVLQTANESTTYHITISLEAIQWNEYNKGPIP
;
A
#
# COMPACT_ATOMS: atom_id res chain seq x y z
N MET A 1 13.66 -34.47 87.31
CA MET A 1 12.67 -34.25 86.24
C MET A 1 12.85 -32.85 85.64
N ARG A 2 13.54 -32.71 84.50
CA ARG A 2 13.72 -31.40 83.82
C ARG A 2 13.98 -31.51 82.30
N LYS A 3 13.74 -32.68 81.69
CA LYS A 3 13.91 -32.89 80.23
C LYS A 3 12.62 -32.71 79.42
N THR A 4 11.45 -32.64 80.08
CA THR A 4 10.14 -32.54 79.43
C THR A 4 9.70 -31.11 79.08
N ILE A 5 10.28 -30.07 79.69
CA ILE A 5 9.89 -28.66 79.43
C ILE A 5 10.40 -28.17 78.05
N ALA A 6 11.46 -28.77 77.51
CA ALA A 6 12.03 -28.39 76.22
C ALA A 6 11.30 -29.00 75.00
N ILE A 7 10.39 -29.97 75.19
CA ILE A 7 9.75 -30.69 74.08
C ILE A 7 8.73 -29.82 73.35
N ILE A 8 7.95 -29.02 74.08
CA ILE A 8 6.91 -28.14 73.52
C ILE A 8 7.50 -27.06 72.60
N PRO A 9 8.52 -26.27 72.98
CA PRO A 9 9.09 -25.26 72.09
C PRO A 9 9.77 -25.87 70.87
N ILE A 10 10.40 -27.04 70.99
CA ILE A 10 11.00 -27.75 69.84
C ILE A 10 9.92 -28.22 68.87
N PHE A 11 8.82 -28.76 69.38
CA PHE A 11 7.70 -29.21 68.55
C PHE A 11 7.02 -28.04 67.81
N LEU A 12 6.87 -26.89 68.47
CA LEU A 12 6.35 -25.66 67.84
C LEU A 12 7.29 -25.13 66.74
N LEU A 13 8.60 -25.19 66.96
CA LEU A 13 9.58 -24.80 65.95
C LEU A 13 9.53 -25.71 64.71
N LEU A 14 9.35 -27.02 64.93
CA LEU A 14 9.20 -28.00 63.85
C LEU A 14 7.90 -27.76 63.06
N LEU A 15 6.78 -27.50 63.75
CA LEU A 15 5.51 -27.15 63.09
C LEU A 15 5.64 -25.87 62.25
N ALA A 16 6.29 -24.85 62.79
CA ALA A 16 6.53 -23.60 62.07
C ALA A 16 7.40 -23.83 60.83
N SER A 17 8.45 -24.64 60.93
CA SER A 17 9.30 -24.98 59.77
C SER A 17 8.56 -25.77 58.69
N ALA A 18 7.64 -26.67 59.06
CA ALA A 18 6.81 -27.41 58.13
C ALA A 18 5.79 -26.51 57.41
N GLY A 19 5.20 -25.54 58.13
CA GLY A 19 4.31 -24.54 57.54
C GLY A 19 5.03 -23.63 56.53
N ILE A 20 6.26 -23.21 56.84
CA ILE A 20 7.09 -22.42 55.92
C ILE A 20 7.46 -23.27 54.70
N ALA A 21 7.83 -24.54 54.86
CA ALA A 21 8.14 -25.42 53.74
C ALA A 21 6.93 -25.64 52.81
N TYR A 22 5.72 -25.81 53.37
CA TYR A 22 4.49 -25.95 52.58
C TYR A 22 4.15 -24.65 51.82
N ALA A 23 4.33 -23.49 52.45
CA ALA A 23 4.11 -22.19 51.82
C ALA A 23 5.18 -21.83 50.76
N MET A 24 6.40 -22.35 50.92
CA MET A 24 7.50 -22.18 49.96
C MET A 24 7.48 -23.20 48.81
N TRP A 25 6.48 -24.08 48.76
CA TRP A 25 6.33 -24.95 47.60
C TRP A 25 5.88 -24.11 46.41
N SER A 26 6.84 -23.82 45.54
CA SER A 26 6.65 -23.22 44.23
C SER A 26 6.66 -24.34 43.19
N GLU A 27 5.64 -24.38 42.33
CA GLU A 27 5.62 -25.22 41.14
C GLU A 27 5.68 -24.34 39.90
N THR A 28 6.49 -24.72 38.92
CA THR A 28 6.52 -24.06 37.62
C THR A 28 5.41 -24.62 36.75
N LEU A 29 4.32 -23.87 36.60
CA LEU A 29 3.29 -24.18 35.61
C LEU A 29 3.84 -23.88 34.20
N LYS A 30 4.16 -24.92 33.44
CA LYS A 30 4.55 -24.80 32.02
C LYS A 30 3.31 -24.92 31.15
N ILE A 31 2.87 -23.81 30.58
CA ILE A 31 1.78 -23.78 29.60
C ILE A 31 2.41 -23.82 28.22
N ASN A 32 2.11 -24.86 27.44
CA ASN A 32 2.40 -24.85 26.01
C ASN A 32 1.34 -23.99 25.33
N VAL A 33 1.74 -22.80 24.90
CA VAL A 33 0.90 -21.91 24.09
C VAL A 33 1.39 -21.98 22.65
N THR A 34 0.48 -22.28 21.73
CA THR A 34 0.71 -22.10 20.29
C THR A 34 -0.09 -20.88 19.87
N ALA A 35 0.59 -19.78 19.55
CA ALA A 35 -0.04 -18.62 18.94
C ALA A 35 -0.17 -18.88 17.43
N LYS A 36 -1.39 -18.83 16.90
CA LYS A 36 -1.60 -18.72 15.45
C LYS A 36 -1.73 -17.23 15.14
N THR A 37 -0.77 -16.69 14.39
CA THR A 37 -0.91 -15.35 13.80
C THR A 37 -1.66 -15.49 12.49
N GLY A 38 -2.38 -14.44 12.09
CA GLY A 38 -2.88 -14.35 10.72
C GLY A 38 -1.76 -13.90 9.78
N GLU A 39 -2.01 -14.08 8.50
CA GLU A 39 -1.17 -13.65 7.37
C GLU A 39 -1.55 -12.24 6.92
N LEU A 40 -0.54 -11.39 6.68
CA LEU A 40 -0.70 -10.10 6.05
C LEU A 40 -0.46 -10.31 4.57
N ASP A 41 -1.46 -10.02 3.75
CA ASP A 41 -1.40 -10.26 2.32
C ASP A 41 -2.37 -9.34 1.57
N TRP A 42 -2.00 -8.95 0.34
CA TRP A 42 -2.84 -8.15 -0.56
C TRP A 42 -2.41 -8.29 -2.02
N GLU A 43 -3.35 -8.06 -2.95
CA GLU A 43 -3.11 -8.16 -4.39
C GLU A 43 -3.79 -7.02 -5.17
N PHE A 44 -3.25 -6.69 -6.34
CA PHE A 44 -4.00 -6.03 -7.40
C PHE A 44 -4.96 -7.02 -8.06
N VAL A 45 -6.23 -6.64 -8.14
CA VAL A 45 -7.24 -7.52 -8.72
C VAL A 45 -7.15 -7.50 -10.24
N GLU A 46 -6.79 -8.64 -10.84
CA GLU A 46 -6.75 -8.81 -12.28
C GLU A 46 -8.10 -8.46 -12.94
N GLY A 47 -8.05 -7.82 -14.11
CA GLY A 47 -9.25 -7.45 -14.88
C GLY A 47 -10.01 -6.24 -14.34
N THR A 48 -9.49 -5.55 -13.31
CA THR A 48 -10.07 -4.31 -12.78
C THR A 48 -9.40 -3.04 -13.31
N LEU A 49 -8.29 -3.19 -14.04
CA LEU A 49 -7.60 -2.08 -14.69
C LEU A 49 -8.50 -1.40 -15.73
N THR A 50 -8.66 -0.10 -15.56
CA THR A 50 -9.36 0.78 -16.50
C THR A 50 -8.54 2.04 -16.69
N TYR A 51 -8.55 2.57 -17.91
CA TYR A 51 -7.89 3.83 -18.20
C TYR A 51 -8.63 4.61 -19.28
N MET A 52 -8.51 5.94 -19.23
CA MET A 52 -9.24 6.83 -20.13
C MET A 52 -8.82 6.73 -21.59
N ASP A 53 -7.58 6.32 -21.84
CA ASP A 53 -7.05 6.27 -23.19
C ASP A 53 -6.15 5.03 -23.39
N ALA A 54 -6.77 3.94 -23.86
CA ALA A 54 -6.12 2.67 -24.04
C ALA A 54 -5.52 2.49 -25.43
N CYS A 55 -4.33 1.90 -25.51
CA CYS A 55 -3.73 1.55 -26.79
C CYS A 55 -4.61 0.63 -27.62
N GLY A 56 -4.74 0.96 -28.92
CA GLY A 56 -5.53 0.19 -29.88
C GLY A 56 -7.03 0.47 -29.87
N LEU A 57 -7.50 1.46 -29.11
CA LEU A 57 -8.86 1.98 -29.27
C LEU A 57 -9.00 2.70 -30.61
N GLN A 58 -10.22 2.69 -31.15
CA GLN A 58 -10.56 3.48 -32.32
C GLN A 58 -11.34 4.72 -31.88
N PRO A 59 -11.15 5.87 -32.55
CA PRO A 59 -11.97 7.06 -32.34
C PRO A 59 -13.47 6.74 -32.39
N GLY A 60 -14.19 7.11 -31.34
CA GLY A 60 -15.62 6.88 -31.14
C GLY A 60 -15.99 5.52 -30.51
N TYR A 61 -15.02 4.69 -30.11
CA TYR A 61 -15.25 3.39 -29.46
C TYR A 61 -14.80 3.38 -28.00
N GLY A 62 -15.36 2.44 -27.22
CA GLY A 62 -15.08 2.29 -25.80
C GLY A 62 -15.84 3.29 -24.91
N ASN A 63 -15.69 3.16 -23.59
CA ASN A 63 -16.39 4.01 -22.62
C ASN A 63 -15.91 5.47 -22.68
N TYR A 64 -14.68 5.68 -23.14
CA TYR A 64 -14.02 6.97 -23.19
C TYR A 64 -13.81 7.49 -24.61
N GLY A 65 -14.40 6.87 -25.64
CA GLY A 65 -14.41 7.41 -27.00
C GLY A 65 -13.09 7.35 -27.78
N GLY A 66 -12.01 6.82 -27.22
CA GLY A 66 -10.79 6.45 -27.95
C GLY A 66 -10.00 7.60 -28.59
N ASN A 67 -10.26 8.84 -28.20
CA ASN A 67 -9.43 9.99 -28.53
C ASN A 67 -8.59 10.38 -27.31
N ASP A 68 -7.44 10.99 -27.56
CA ASP A 68 -6.54 11.54 -26.56
C ASP A 68 -7.23 12.54 -25.65
N TRP A 69 -6.66 12.70 -24.46
CA TRP A 69 -7.09 13.67 -23.48
C TRP A 69 -5.95 14.63 -23.17
N ASN A 70 -6.29 15.91 -23.04
CA ASN A 70 -5.35 16.91 -22.53
C ASN A 70 -5.72 17.33 -21.12
N ALA A 71 -4.71 17.57 -20.30
CA ALA A 71 -4.90 18.18 -18.99
C ALA A 71 -5.53 19.58 -19.13
N SER A 72 -6.52 19.88 -18.29
CA SER A 72 -7.29 21.13 -18.32
C SER A 72 -7.26 21.91 -17.00
N SER A 73 -6.65 21.34 -15.95
CA SER A 73 -6.71 21.91 -14.59
C SER A 73 -5.39 21.85 -13.82
N LEU A 74 -4.26 21.75 -14.53
CA LEU A 74 -2.92 21.73 -13.94
C LEU A 74 -2.72 22.90 -12.94
N PRO A 75 -2.19 22.62 -11.72
CA PRO A 75 -1.61 21.35 -11.30
C PRO A 75 -2.63 20.31 -10.84
N GLN A 76 -3.91 20.63 -10.64
CA GLN A 76 -4.92 19.66 -10.20
C GLN A 76 -5.30 18.67 -11.32
N PRO A 77 -5.78 17.46 -10.96
CA PRO A 77 -6.38 16.56 -11.93
C PRO A 77 -7.58 17.18 -12.63
N GLY A 78 -7.70 16.87 -13.92
CA GLY A 78 -8.79 17.35 -14.77
C GLY A 78 -8.36 17.37 -16.22
N SER A 79 -9.24 16.94 -17.11
CA SER A 79 -8.93 16.79 -18.52
C SER A 79 -10.09 17.17 -19.43
N THR A 80 -9.75 17.42 -20.69
CA THR A 80 -10.69 17.63 -21.79
C THR A 80 -10.30 16.74 -22.95
N GLN A 81 -11.26 16.00 -23.50
CA GLN A 81 -11.03 15.14 -24.64
C GLN A 81 -10.76 15.95 -25.91
N LEU A 82 -9.82 15.48 -26.71
CA LEU A 82 -9.52 16.03 -28.02
C LEU A 82 -10.32 15.35 -29.14
N ASP A 83 -10.11 15.84 -30.37
CA ASP A 83 -10.59 15.24 -31.61
C ASP A 83 -9.49 14.42 -32.32
N LYS A 84 -8.41 14.10 -31.60
CA LYS A 84 -7.24 13.38 -32.11
C LYS A 84 -6.92 12.17 -31.22
N ASP A 85 -6.24 11.22 -31.81
CA ASP A 85 -5.74 9.98 -31.22
C ASP A 85 -4.30 9.82 -31.71
N VAL A 86 -3.34 10.12 -30.85
CA VAL A 86 -1.90 10.23 -31.14
C VAL A 86 -1.10 9.41 -30.13
N GLY A 87 -1.41 9.59 -28.85
CA GLY A 87 -0.77 8.87 -27.76
C GLY A 87 -1.67 7.76 -27.26
N CYS A 88 -1.14 6.88 -26.41
CA CYS A 88 -2.00 5.93 -25.70
C CYS A 88 -1.33 5.41 -24.43
N THR A 89 -2.14 4.89 -23.52
CA THR A 89 -1.68 4.24 -22.29
C THR A 89 -1.83 2.72 -22.42
N GLU A 90 -0.81 2.01 -21.97
CA GLU A 90 -0.83 0.57 -21.72
C GLU A 90 -0.40 0.32 -20.28
N ALA A 91 -1.06 -0.62 -19.60
CA ALA A 91 -0.73 -0.96 -18.22
C ALA A 91 -0.85 -2.46 -18.00
N GLU A 92 0.13 -3.04 -17.32
CA GLU A 92 0.25 -4.48 -17.05
C GLU A 92 0.48 -4.71 -15.55
N LEU A 93 -0.19 -5.72 -14.99
CA LEU A 93 0.06 -6.19 -13.64
C LEU A 93 1.17 -7.23 -13.65
N ILE A 94 2.08 -7.12 -12.69
CA ILE A 94 3.25 -7.96 -12.52
C ILE A 94 3.23 -8.51 -11.09
N ASP A 95 3.40 -9.82 -10.98
CA ASP A 95 3.75 -10.52 -9.74
C ASP A 95 5.28 -10.47 -9.64
N SER A 96 5.80 -9.57 -8.81
CA SER A 96 7.22 -9.23 -8.81
C SER A 96 8.08 -10.22 -8.04
N ASP A 97 7.51 -10.95 -7.08
CA ASP A 97 8.22 -11.88 -6.20
C ASP A 97 7.84 -13.36 -6.40
N GLY A 98 6.81 -13.63 -7.21
CA GLY A 98 6.40 -14.97 -7.66
C GLY A 98 5.53 -15.72 -6.65
N ASP A 99 4.86 -15.02 -5.74
CA ASP A 99 3.97 -15.62 -4.74
C ASP A 99 2.54 -15.90 -5.25
N GLY A 100 2.21 -15.38 -6.43
CA GLY A 100 0.92 -15.55 -7.11
C GLY A 100 0.00 -14.34 -6.99
N ASP A 101 0.41 -13.29 -6.28
CA ASP A 101 -0.32 -12.04 -6.14
C ASP A 101 0.33 -10.93 -6.98
N TYR A 102 -0.50 -10.17 -7.70
CA TYR A 102 0.01 -9.03 -8.46
C TYR A 102 0.30 -7.86 -7.50
N ASP A 103 1.56 -7.42 -7.43
CA ASP A 103 2.02 -6.39 -6.49
C ASP A 103 2.55 -5.11 -7.17
N THR A 104 2.73 -5.18 -8.49
CA THR A 104 3.37 -4.13 -9.30
C THR A 104 2.53 -3.82 -10.54
N LEU A 105 2.33 -2.54 -10.82
CA LEU A 105 1.68 -2.01 -12.02
C LEU A 105 2.73 -1.33 -12.90
N ASN A 106 2.97 -1.88 -14.08
CA ASN A 106 3.87 -1.32 -15.08
C ASN A 106 3.07 -0.53 -16.12
N ILE A 107 3.31 0.77 -16.21
CA ILE A 107 2.59 1.70 -17.07
C ILE A 107 3.53 2.13 -18.20
N THR A 108 3.06 2.02 -19.44
CA THR A 108 3.75 2.54 -20.63
C THR A 108 2.88 3.57 -21.33
N LEU A 109 3.41 4.78 -21.46
CA LEU A 109 2.78 5.90 -22.17
C LEU A 109 3.40 5.98 -23.56
N HIS A 110 2.71 5.53 -24.60
CA HIS A 110 3.24 5.45 -25.96
C HIS A 110 2.99 6.72 -26.77
N ASN A 111 4.02 7.22 -27.46
CA ASN A 111 3.96 8.36 -28.39
C ASN A 111 3.23 9.59 -27.80
N VAL A 112 3.41 9.82 -26.50
CA VAL A 112 2.75 10.91 -25.79
C VAL A 112 3.43 12.25 -26.06
N TYR A 113 2.73 13.32 -25.71
CA TYR A 113 3.12 14.68 -26.02
C TYR A 113 2.79 15.60 -24.82
N PRO A 114 3.39 16.80 -24.72
CA PRO A 114 3.08 17.76 -23.68
C PRO A 114 1.57 17.97 -23.51
N TRP A 115 1.12 17.93 -22.26
CA TRP A 115 -0.29 17.99 -21.84
C TRP A 115 -1.12 16.74 -22.05
N TYR A 116 -0.56 15.67 -22.63
CA TYR A 116 -1.24 14.38 -22.66
C TYR A 116 -1.65 13.97 -21.24
N TYR A 117 -2.86 13.46 -21.10
CA TYR A 117 -3.45 13.09 -19.83
C TYR A 117 -4.03 11.68 -19.90
N THR A 118 -3.80 10.90 -18.85
CA THR A 118 -4.47 9.63 -18.65
C THR A 118 -4.89 9.49 -17.19
N HIS A 119 -6.04 8.86 -16.99
CA HIS A 119 -6.51 8.43 -15.68
C HIS A 119 -6.52 6.91 -15.68
N ILE A 120 -5.91 6.30 -14.67
CA ILE A 120 -5.78 4.84 -14.52
C ILE A 120 -6.44 4.47 -13.19
N ALA A 121 -7.36 3.52 -13.20
CA ALA A 121 -8.01 3.01 -11.99
C ALA A 121 -7.95 1.49 -11.92
N PHE A 122 -7.76 0.96 -10.71
CA PHE A 122 -7.64 -0.47 -10.41
C PHE A 122 -8.15 -0.78 -9.00
N LYS A 123 -8.37 -2.06 -8.69
CA LYS A 123 -8.72 -2.49 -7.33
C LYS A 123 -7.53 -3.15 -6.63
N VAL A 124 -7.42 -2.84 -5.34
CA VAL A 124 -6.60 -3.56 -4.38
C VAL A 124 -7.51 -4.44 -3.52
N HIS A 125 -7.12 -5.68 -3.24
CA HIS A 125 -7.86 -6.64 -2.44
C HIS A 125 -7.00 -7.17 -1.29
N ASN A 126 -7.58 -7.26 -0.10
CA ASN A 126 -6.98 -7.97 1.03
C ASN A 126 -7.35 -9.46 0.93
N ASN A 127 -6.44 -10.27 0.39
CA ASN A 127 -6.52 -11.72 0.31
C ASN A 127 -5.97 -12.43 1.57
N GLY A 128 -5.41 -11.69 2.53
CA GLY A 128 -4.89 -12.20 3.80
C GLY A 128 -5.93 -12.42 4.91
N ASP A 129 -5.44 -12.78 6.10
CA ASP A 129 -6.26 -13.14 7.27
C ASP A 129 -6.47 -11.99 8.27
N ILE A 130 -5.73 -10.89 8.13
CA ILE A 130 -5.79 -9.75 9.05
C ILE A 130 -6.10 -8.44 8.31
N PRO A 131 -6.71 -7.45 8.98
CA PRO A 131 -6.97 -6.17 8.33
C PRO A 131 -5.69 -5.41 7.99
N ILE A 132 -5.68 -4.78 6.81
CA ILE A 132 -4.56 -4.00 6.29
C ILE A 132 -4.96 -2.54 6.09
N LYS A 133 -3.96 -1.69 5.86
CA LYS A 133 -4.10 -0.33 5.33
C LYS A 133 -3.00 -0.11 4.30
N ILE A 134 -3.35 0.45 3.15
CA ILE A 134 -2.36 0.94 2.19
C ILE A 134 -1.61 2.09 2.86
N TRP A 135 -0.29 1.99 2.94
CA TRP A 135 0.58 2.88 3.71
C TRP A 135 1.32 3.88 2.84
N ARG A 136 1.87 3.41 1.71
CA ARG A 136 2.62 4.23 0.76
C ARG A 136 2.52 3.67 -0.65
N VAL A 137 2.76 4.56 -1.60
CA VAL A 137 3.00 4.24 -3.00
C VAL A 137 4.50 4.27 -3.24
N ILE A 138 4.97 3.41 -4.12
CA ILE A 138 6.34 3.37 -4.58
C ILE A 138 6.28 3.64 -6.07
N ILE A 139 6.86 4.74 -6.52
CA ILE A 139 6.89 5.15 -7.93
C ILE A 139 8.34 5.14 -8.38
N ASP A 140 8.67 4.28 -9.35
CA ASP A 140 10.04 4.08 -9.85
C ASP A 140 11.07 3.87 -8.72
N GLY A 141 10.66 3.10 -7.71
CA GLY A 141 11.45 2.78 -6.53
C GLY A 141 11.53 3.89 -5.46
N GLN A 142 10.90 5.04 -5.68
CA GLN A 142 10.82 6.13 -4.72
C GLN A 142 9.54 6.03 -3.88
N GLU A 143 9.68 6.22 -2.57
CA GLU A 143 8.61 5.95 -1.60
C GLU A 143 7.87 7.24 -1.22
N PHE A 144 6.53 7.24 -1.36
CA PHE A 144 5.68 8.39 -1.03
C PHE A 144 4.52 8.01 -0.12
N TYR A 145 4.35 8.78 0.96
CA TYR A 145 3.34 8.54 1.98
C TYR A 145 2.17 9.49 1.82
N GLU A 146 0.96 8.95 1.77
CA GLU A 146 -0.24 9.78 1.81
C GLU A 146 -0.77 9.84 3.24
N LEU A 147 -0.41 10.92 3.94
CA LEU A 147 -0.79 11.11 5.33
C LEU A 147 -1.84 12.19 5.38
N ASN A 148 -3.08 11.77 5.63
CA ASN A 148 -4.33 12.52 5.76
C ASN A 148 -4.36 13.74 6.73
N GLU A 149 -3.26 14.47 6.91
CA GLU A 149 -3.22 15.86 7.40
C GLU A 149 -2.42 16.80 6.49
N GLN A 150 -1.68 16.26 5.52
CA GLN A 150 -1.20 16.96 4.33
C GLN A 150 -1.63 16.13 3.12
N VAL A 151 -2.91 16.25 2.75
CA VAL A 151 -3.35 15.96 1.37
C VAL A 151 -2.26 16.51 0.45
N LEU A 152 -1.74 15.70 -0.46
CA LEU A 152 -0.82 16.16 -1.50
C LEU A 152 -1.32 17.53 -2.00
N GLN A 153 -0.65 18.62 -1.60
CA GLN A 153 -1.10 19.96 -2.02
C GLN A 153 -0.88 20.14 -3.53
N GLN A 154 -0.06 19.25 -4.10
CA GLN A 154 0.30 19.13 -5.50
C GLN A 154 0.67 17.66 -5.79
N GLY A 155 0.48 17.19 -7.02
CA GLY A 155 0.97 15.90 -7.49
C GLY A 155 2.51 15.83 -7.47
N LEU A 156 3.05 14.64 -7.70
CA LEU A 156 4.49 14.42 -7.80
C LEU A 156 4.95 14.66 -9.22
N GLU A 157 5.92 15.54 -9.36
CA GLU A 157 6.64 15.71 -10.62
C GLU A 157 7.79 14.70 -10.69
N ILE A 158 7.88 13.97 -11.80
CA ILE A 158 8.87 12.91 -12.05
C ILE A 158 9.61 13.21 -13.35
N ASP A 159 10.93 13.20 -13.28
CA ASP A 159 11.87 13.12 -14.41
C ASP A 159 11.92 11.66 -14.87
N ALA A 160 11.21 11.35 -15.97
CA ALA A 160 10.95 9.98 -16.41
C ALA A 160 11.97 9.50 -17.46
N ASP A 161 12.72 10.42 -18.09
CA ASP A 161 13.81 10.11 -19.01
C ASP A 161 15.23 10.46 -18.49
N ASP A 162 15.34 10.87 -17.22
CA ASP A 162 16.57 11.21 -16.50
C ASP A 162 17.35 12.38 -17.17
N ASP A 163 16.66 13.31 -17.85
CA ASP A 163 17.29 14.45 -18.52
C ASP A 163 17.53 15.67 -17.60
N GLY A 164 17.03 15.60 -16.36
CA GLY A 164 17.10 16.66 -15.35
C GLY A 164 15.92 17.62 -15.35
N LEU A 165 14.88 17.37 -16.15
CA LEU A 165 13.60 18.06 -16.16
C LEU A 165 12.47 17.08 -15.83
N ASN A 166 11.43 17.57 -15.17
CA ASN A 166 10.29 16.70 -14.86
C ASN A 166 9.44 16.48 -16.13
N ASP A 167 9.12 15.24 -16.45
CA ASP A 167 8.32 14.85 -17.61
C ASP A 167 6.86 14.61 -17.29
N THR A 168 6.57 14.12 -16.08
CA THR A 168 5.21 13.74 -15.70
C THR A 168 4.82 14.32 -14.35
N LEU A 169 3.53 14.59 -14.18
CA LEU A 169 2.90 14.92 -12.91
C LEU A 169 1.90 13.83 -12.58
N ILE A 170 2.13 13.11 -11.48
CA ILE A 170 1.28 12.00 -11.03
C ILE A 170 0.50 12.44 -9.78
N TRP A 171 -0.81 12.25 -9.82
CA TRP A 171 -1.69 12.35 -8.66
C TRP A 171 -2.15 10.96 -8.27
N TRP A 172 -2.16 10.69 -6.98
CA TRP A 172 -2.69 9.48 -6.38
C TRP A 172 -3.37 9.83 -5.06
N GLY A 173 -4.09 8.88 -4.50
CA GLY A 173 -4.38 8.90 -3.08
C GLY A 173 -5.71 8.35 -2.61
N ASP A 174 -6.47 7.76 -3.53
CA ASP A 174 -7.70 7.11 -3.14
C ASP A 174 -7.44 5.98 -2.14
N ASN A 175 -8.20 5.97 -1.05
CA ASN A 175 -8.25 4.90 -0.05
C ASN A 175 -6.94 4.58 0.71
N PHE A 176 -5.91 5.44 0.70
CA PHE A 176 -4.77 5.26 1.61
C PHE A 176 -5.18 5.48 3.07
N GLY A 177 -4.63 4.65 3.96
CA GLY A 177 -4.97 4.66 5.38
C GLY A 177 -6.39 4.16 5.71
N VAL A 178 -7.20 3.84 4.70
CA VAL A 178 -8.50 3.15 4.88
C VAL A 178 -8.23 1.69 5.26
N GLN A 179 -8.94 1.23 6.29
CA GLN A 179 -8.80 -0.14 6.77
C GLN A 179 -9.59 -1.10 5.87
N LEU A 180 -8.92 -2.10 5.32
CA LEU A 180 -9.52 -3.20 4.59
C LEU A 180 -9.46 -4.46 5.44
N HIS A 181 -10.63 -4.99 5.83
CA HIS A 181 -10.74 -6.32 6.43
C HIS A 181 -10.44 -7.42 5.41
N PRO A 182 -10.17 -8.66 5.87
CA PRO A 182 -10.06 -9.81 4.98
C PRO A 182 -11.21 -9.88 3.98
N CYS A 183 -10.88 -10.16 2.73
CA CYS A 183 -11.77 -10.21 1.57
C CYS A 183 -12.42 -8.86 1.16
N GLN A 184 -11.94 -7.73 1.67
CA GLN A 184 -12.37 -6.40 1.22
C GLN A 184 -11.44 -5.86 0.13
N SER A 185 -12.01 -5.04 -0.74
CA SER A 185 -11.28 -4.32 -1.77
C SER A 185 -11.49 -2.81 -1.68
N ALA A 186 -10.50 -2.05 -2.15
CA ALA A 186 -10.59 -0.62 -2.40
C ALA A 186 -10.33 -0.32 -3.87
N ASP A 187 -11.02 0.69 -4.41
CA ASP A 187 -10.70 1.27 -5.70
C ASP A 187 -9.57 2.31 -5.52
N ILE A 188 -8.55 2.23 -6.33
CA ILE A 188 -7.42 3.16 -6.36
C ILE A 188 -7.37 3.78 -7.75
N SER A 189 -7.02 5.06 -7.83
CA SER A 189 -6.78 5.71 -9.11
C SER A 189 -5.56 6.60 -9.10
N LEU A 190 -5.02 6.83 -10.30
CA LEU A 190 -3.88 7.67 -10.60
C LEU A 190 -4.24 8.58 -11.77
N ASP A 191 -3.91 9.86 -11.67
CA ASP A 191 -3.94 10.78 -12.82
C ASP A 191 -2.51 11.12 -13.22
N ILE A 192 -2.17 10.89 -14.48
CA ILE A 192 -0.84 11.19 -15.03
C ILE A 192 -1.00 12.27 -16.09
N THR A 193 -0.26 13.37 -15.92
CA THR A 193 -0.15 14.43 -16.92
C THR A 193 1.28 14.50 -17.42
N VAL A 194 1.47 14.45 -18.74
CA VAL A 194 2.75 14.73 -19.39
C VAL A 194 2.98 16.24 -19.38
N LEU A 195 4.09 16.67 -18.80
CA LEU A 195 4.44 18.07 -18.56
C LEU A 195 4.94 18.76 -19.83
N GLN A 196 4.97 20.08 -19.79
CA GLN A 196 5.42 20.91 -20.92
C GLN A 196 6.88 20.68 -21.31
N THR A 197 7.68 20.25 -20.35
CA THR A 197 9.10 19.95 -20.47
C THR A 197 9.38 18.61 -21.13
N ALA A 198 8.41 17.71 -21.13
CA ALA A 198 8.53 16.38 -21.69
C ALA A 198 8.76 16.40 -23.20
N ASN A 199 9.57 15.45 -23.68
CA ASN A 199 9.80 15.25 -25.10
C ASN A 199 8.53 14.81 -25.84
N GLU A 200 8.28 15.41 -27.00
CA GLU A 200 7.18 15.01 -27.89
C GLU A 200 7.44 13.64 -28.54
N SER A 201 6.38 12.89 -28.84
CA SER A 201 6.44 11.58 -29.51
C SER A 201 7.35 10.58 -28.80
N THR A 202 7.40 10.68 -27.48
CA THR A 202 8.28 9.86 -26.62
C THR A 202 7.46 8.81 -25.90
N THR A 203 8.12 7.71 -25.54
CA THR A 203 7.51 6.64 -24.73
C THR A 203 8.12 6.65 -23.34
N TYR A 204 7.28 6.80 -22.32
CA TYR A 204 7.69 6.77 -20.92
C TYR A 204 7.24 5.47 -20.25
N HIS A 205 8.07 4.94 -19.36
CA HIS A 205 7.78 3.77 -18.55
C HIS A 205 7.76 4.18 -17.09
N ILE A 206 6.68 3.85 -16.38
CA ILE A 206 6.50 4.19 -14.97
C ILE A 206 6.08 2.92 -14.26
N THR A 207 6.75 2.62 -13.16
CA THR A 207 6.43 1.48 -12.30
C THR A 207 5.79 1.96 -11.00
N ILE A 208 4.65 1.37 -10.66
CA ILE A 208 3.90 1.67 -9.43
C ILE A 208 3.75 0.40 -8.62
N SER A 209 4.13 0.42 -7.36
CA SER A 209 3.72 -0.58 -6.38
C SER A 209 3.17 0.09 -5.13
N LEU A 210 2.45 -0.68 -4.32
CA LEU A 210 1.91 -0.22 -3.05
C LEU A 210 2.57 -1.00 -1.92
N GLU A 211 2.60 -0.41 -0.73
CA GLU A 211 2.88 -1.18 0.47
C GLU A 211 1.69 -1.08 1.41
N ALA A 212 1.11 -2.24 1.75
CA ALA A 212 0.10 -2.34 2.79
C ALA A 212 0.71 -2.88 4.09
N ILE A 213 0.25 -2.33 5.21
CA ILE A 213 0.69 -2.74 6.54
C ILE A 213 -0.50 -3.16 7.39
N GLN A 214 -0.21 -3.93 8.45
CA GLN A 214 -1.23 -4.33 9.41
C GLN A 214 -1.89 -3.08 10.00
N TRP A 215 -3.23 -3.07 10.08
CA TRP A 215 -4.01 -1.87 10.40
C TRP A 215 -3.60 -1.14 11.69
N ASN A 216 -3.07 -1.86 12.69
CA ASN A 216 -2.64 -1.34 13.99
C ASN A 216 -1.15 -0.97 14.04
N GLU A 217 -0.37 -1.31 13.02
CA GLU A 217 1.00 -0.81 12.81
C GLU A 217 1.00 0.48 11.97
N TYR A 218 -0.19 0.92 11.52
CA TYR A 218 -0.35 2.13 10.75
C TYR A 218 0.07 3.37 11.52
N ASN A 219 1.18 3.95 11.08
CA ASN A 219 1.69 5.21 11.58
C ASN A 219 1.64 6.27 10.48
N LYS A 220 1.67 7.53 10.91
CA LYS A 220 1.98 8.61 9.99
C LYS A 220 3.43 8.39 9.54
N GLY A 221 3.65 8.13 8.25
CA GLY A 221 4.97 8.08 7.63
C GLY A 221 5.80 9.34 7.95
N PRO A 222 7.12 9.31 7.72
CA PRO A 222 7.96 10.47 7.93
C PRO A 222 7.43 11.66 7.12
N ILE A 223 7.42 12.85 7.74
CA ILE A 223 7.14 14.10 7.01
C ILE A 223 8.27 14.26 5.98
N PRO A 224 7.97 14.47 4.69
CA PRO A 224 8.98 14.74 3.66
C PRO A 224 9.88 15.93 4.02
#